data_AF-A0A6I4XQV3-F1
#
_entry.id   AF-A0A6I4XQV3-F1
#
_cell.length_a   1.000
_cell.length_b   1.000
_cell.length_c   1.000
_cell.angle_alpha   90.00
_cell.angle_beta   90.00
_cell.angle_gamma   90.00
#
_symmetry.space_group_name_H-M   'P 1'
#
loop_
_entity.id
_entity.type
_entity.pdbx_description
1 polymer ?
#
loop_
_entity_poly.entity_id
_entity_poly.type
_entity_poly.pdbx_seq_one_letter_code
_entity_poly.pdbx_strand_id
1 'polypeptide(L)' 'TATLTPTITPDNASNKKYQFRSESEAIGTVTPIQGKVTAVGEGTTEIVVTTEDGNFTAKCTLNVTTAD' A
#
# COMPACT_ATOMS: atom_id res chain seq x y z
N THR A 1 -8.64 9.97 2.06
CA THR A 1 -7.89 9.00 1.23
C THR A 1 -6.44 9.41 1.18
N ALA A 2 -5.50 8.47 1.32
CA ALA A 2 -4.08 8.71 1.13
C ALA A 2 -3.61 8.02 -0.16
N THR A 3 -2.49 8.43 -0.75
CA THR A 3 -1.92 7.74 -1.93
C THR A 3 -0.47 7.40 -1.64
N LEU A 4 -0.13 6.13 -1.73
CA LEU A 4 1.22 5.61 -1.57
C LEU A 4 1.91 5.61 -2.93
N THR A 5 3.06 6.27 -3.01
CA THR A 5 3.88 6.28 -4.23
C THR A 5 5.14 5.45 -3.96
N PRO A 6 5.22 4.20 -4.45
CA PRO A 6 6.41 3.40 -4.27
C PRO A 6 7.51 3.90 -5.20
N THR A 7 8.73 3.99 -4.70
CA THR A 7 9.91 4.34 -5.51
C THR A 7 10.69 3.05 -5.78
N ILE A 8 10.79 2.65 -7.05
CA ILE A 8 11.55 1.46 -7.47
C ILE A 8 12.95 1.90 -7.89
N THR A 9 13.96 1.29 -7.28
CA THR A 9 15.37 1.48 -7.61
C THR A 9 16.05 0.14 -7.90
N PRO A 10 16.91 0.03 -8.92
CA PRO A 10 17.30 1.07 -9.87
C PRO A 10 16.15 1.48 -10.81
N ASP A 11 16.18 2.72 -11.30
CA ASP A 11 15.18 3.27 -12.23
C ASP A 11 15.13 2.52 -13.58
N ASN A 12 16.20 1.81 -13.93
CA ASN A 12 16.28 0.91 -15.08
C ASN A 12 15.80 -0.53 -14.77
N ALA A 13 15.00 -0.73 -13.72
CA ALA A 13 14.35 -2.02 -13.50
C ALA A 13 13.49 -2.41 -14.72
N SER A 14 13.79 -3.56 -15.32
CA SER A 14 13.03 -4.12 -16.45
C SER A 14 11.57 -4.36 -16.10
N ASN A 15 11.28 -4.66 -14.82
CA ASN A 15 9.96 -4.88 -14.31
C ASN A 15 9.67 -3.95 -13.12
N LYS A 16 8.94 -2.86 -13.40
CA LYS A 16 8.45 -1.90 -12.40
C LYS A 16 7.08 -2.26 -11.86
N LYS A 17 6.63 -3.50 -12.04
CA LYS A 17 5.35 -3.95 -11.50
C LYS A 17 5.47 -4.22 -10.01
N TYR A 18 4.53 -3.66 -9.27
CA TYR A 18 4.35 -3.86 -7.85
C TYR A 18 2.86 -4.08 -7.59
N GLN A 19 2.56 -4.74 -6.48
CA GLN A 19 1.20 -4.89 -6.01
C GLN A 19 1.10 -4.50 -4.55
N PHE A 20 0.16 -3.62 -4.26
CA PHE A 20 -0.29 -3.30 -2.91
C PHE A 20 -1.36 -4.30 -2.46
N ARG A 21 -1.29 -4.69 -1.19
CA ARG A 21 -2.29 -5.49 -0.48
C ARG A 21 -2.59 -4.84 0.85
N SER A 22 -3.88 -4.76 1.20
CA SER A 22 -4.29 -4.41 2.56
C SER A 22 -4.43 -5.67 3.39
N GLU A 23 -3.95 -5.65 4.64
CA GLU A 23 -4.19 -6.72 5.60
C GLU A 23 -5.61 -6.67 6.19
N SER A 24 -6.33 -5.54 6.08
CA SER A 24 -7.70 -5.42 6.61
C SER A 24 -8.57 -4.44 5.82
N GLU A 25 -9.35 -4.98 4.88
CA GLU A 25 -10.29 -4.19 4.06
C GLU A 25 -11.40 -3.52 4.88
N ALA A 26 -11.70 -4.03 6.09
CA ALA A 26 -12.66 -3.42 7.01
C ALA A 26 -12.17 -2.08 7.60
N ILE A 27 -10.86 -1.89 7.71
CA ILE A 27 -10.24 -0.66 8.25
C ILE A 27 -9.80 0.24 7.10
N GLY A 28 -9.17 -0.33 6.07
CA GLY A 28 -8.75 0.42 4.90
C GLY A 28 -8.48 -0.47 3.71
N THR A 29 -8.86 0.00 2.53
CA THR A 29 -8.59 -0.66 1.25
C THR A 29 -7.48 0.08 0.51
N VAL A 30 -6.68 -0.64 -0.28
CA VAL A 30 -5.64 -0.04 -1.13
C VAL A 30 -5.80 -0.54 -2.56
N THR A 31 -5.65 0.35 -3.54
CA THR A 31 -5.65 -0.04 -4.94
C THR A 31 -4.31 -0.69 -5.30
N PRO A 32 -4.29 -1.93 -5.82
CA PRO A 32 -3.06 -2.72 -6.00
C PRO A 32 -1.98 -2.04 -6.83
N ILE A 33 -2.36 -1.23 -7.82
CA ILE A 33 -1.43 -0.61 -8.78
C ILE A 33 -1.33 0.92 -8.56
N GLN A 34 -2.42 1.57 -8.18
CA GLN A 34 -2.43 3.02 -7.99
C GLN A 34 -1.92 3.45 -6.61
N GLY A 35 -1.83 2.52 -5.64
CA GLY A 35 -1.43 2.83 -4.27
C GLY A 35 -2.43 3.72 -3.52
N LYS A 36 -3.65 3.90 -4.04
CA LYS A 36 -4.68 4.73 -3.42
C LYS A 36 -5.28 4.00 -2.22
N VAL A 37 -5.09 4.56 -1.04
CA VAL A 37 -5.59 4.07 0.24
C VAL A 37 -6.88 4.79 0.61
N THR A 38 -7.92 4.01 0.85
CA THR A 38 -9.23 4.47 1.30
C THR A 38 -9.48 3.91 2.69
N ALA A 39 -9.56 4.80 3.68
CA ALA A 39 -10.00 4.42 5.01
C ALA A 39 -11.50 4.07 4.96
N VAL A 40 -11.85 2.93 5.53
CA VAL A 40 -13.21 2.38 5.59
C VAL A 40 -13.75 2.47 7.01
N GLY A 41 -12.92 2.18 8.01
CA GLY A 41 -13.29 2.16 9.42
C GLY A 41 -12.12 2.56 10.32
N GLU A 42 -12.45 2.97 11.54
CA GLU A 42 -11.46 3.26 12.57
C GLU A 42 -10.65 2.02 12.96
N GLY A 43 -9.38 2.21 13.29
CA GLY A 43 -8.46 1.13 13.65
C GLY A 43 -7.12 1.24 12.95
N THR A 44 -6.29 0.22 13.15
CA THR A 44 -4.94 0.15 12.58
C THR A 44 -4.86 -1.04 11.63
N THR A 45 -4.45 -0.80 10.39
CA THR A 45 -4.18 -1.84 9.40
C THR A 45 -2.80 -1.68 8.80
N GLU A 46 -2.28 -2.73 8.17
CA GLU A 46 -0.98 -2.72 7.52
C GLU A 46 -1.19 -2.90 6.01
N ILE A 47 -0.51 -2.09 5.22
CA ILE A 47 -0.48 -2.18 3.76
C ILE A 47 0.88 -2.70 3.36
N VAL A 48 0.89 -3.82 2.67
CA VAL A 48 2.11 -4.46 2.18
C VAL A 48 2.20 -4.23 0.67
N VAL A 49 3.34 -3.74 0.20
CA VAL A 49 3.66 -3.67 -1.22
C VAL A 49 4.74 -4.67 -1.54
N THR A 50 4.51 -5.46 -2.59
CA THR A 50 5.47 -6.45 -3.08
C THR A 50 5.81 -6.16 -4.53
N THR A 51 7.10 -6.10 -4.86
CA THR A 51 7.56 -6.01 -6.25
C THR A 51 7.52 -7.39 -6.90
N GLU A 52 7.03 -7.49 -8.13
CA GLU A 52 6.92 -8.76 -8.85
C GLU A 52 8.30 -9.33 -9.24
N ASP A 53 9.29 -8.46 -9.49
CA ASP A 53 10.59 -8.84 -10.05
C ASP A 53 11.55 -9.48 -9.04
N GLY A 54 11.46 -9.08 -7.76
CA GLY A 54 12.46 -9.45 -6.75
C GLY A 54 11.88 -9.87 -5.41
N ASN A 55 10.55 -9.97 -5.28
CA ASN A 55 9.87 -10.17 -3.98
C ASN A 55 10.31 -9.17 -2.89
N PHE A 56 10.76 -7.97 -3.27
CA PHE A 56 10.98 -6.90 -2.30
C PHE A 56 9.65 -6.50 -1.70
N THR A 57 9.59 -6.49 -0.38
CA THR A 57 8.40 -6.14 0.37
C THR A 57 8.66 -4.86 1.16
N ALA A 58 7.73 -3.92 1.08
CA ALA A 58 7.67 -2.78 1.99
C ALA A 58 6.31 -2.75 2.68
N LYS A 59 6.29 -2.24 3.90
CA LYS A 59 5.09 -2.21 4.75
C LYS A 59 4.79 -0.78 5.17
N CYS A 60 3.52 -0.44 5.20
CA CYS A 60 3.02 0.85 5.62
C CYS A 60 1.90 0.64 6.63
N THR A 61 2.10 1.12 7.86
CA THR A 61 1.06 1.09 8.88
C THR A 61 0.07 2.23 8.63
N LEU A 62 -1.19 1.88 8.40
CA LEU A 62 -2.30 2.81 8.26
C LEU A 62 -3.04 2.87 9.60
N ASN A 63 -2.97 4.02 10.26
CA ASN A 63 -3.80 4.30 11.43
C ASN A 63 -4.97 5.20 11.01
N VAL A 64 -6.20 4.70 11.16
CA VAL A 64 -7.42 5.45 10.91
C VAL A 64 -8.00 5.87 12.24
N THR A 65 -8.00 7.18 12.48
CA THR A 65 -8.67 7.80 13.62
C THR A 65 -9.92 8.51 13.12
N THR A 66 -10.98 8.50 13.91
CA THR A 66 -12.12 9.39 13.70
C THR A 66 -11.61 10.83 13.79
N ALA A 67 -11.98 11.65 12.80
CA ALA A 67 -11.75 13.08 12.89
C ALA A 67 -12.83 13.61 13.84
N ASP A 68 -12.42 14.06 15.02
CA ASP A 68 -13.26 14.82 15.97
C ASP A 68 -13.75 16.13 15.33
#